data_AF-A0A9P3BJZ6-F1
#
_entry.id   AF-A0A9P3BJZ6-F1
#
_cell.length_a   1.000
_cell.length_b   1.000
_cell.length_c   1.000
_cell.angle_alpha   90.00
_cell.angle_beta   90.00
_cell.angle_gamma   90.00
#
_symmetry.space_group_name_H-M   'P 1'
#
loop_
_entity.id
_entity.type
_entity.pdbx_description
1 polymer ?
#
loop_
_entity_poly.entity_id
_entity_poly.type
_entity_poly.pdbx_seq_one_letter_code
_entity_poly.pdbx_strand_id
1 'polypeptide(L)'
;MAKPLNEATPSSPTITHSTITKTTFTNLTPADSIFRSTLENTSITRTSEATSSISIKRSKLHTCTLTNSSARRSTLTKTTLINVPAARSLDATDSSLSNVRRLRRSEIRASTVSDGAVRRSTVVHSTVKHSLIRRSKLDHVALFQSRVKRAELTDCEVSECVVIGTEFKGMRLRSGVWKNGRLVGRVGEGEVVFEELDKSKKGNAFAPDEKVERLDYKVLQEESESEEDDDSSVNDEKAELPPPYAP
;
A
#
# COMPACT_ATOMS: atom_id res chain seq x y z
N MET A 1 17.87 -37.04 -38.53
CA MET A 1 18.32 -35.63 -38.37
C MET A 1 17.30 -34.89 -37.53
N ALA A 2 17.64 -34.55 -36.28
CA ALA A 2 16.84 -33.64 -35.47
C ALA A 2 17.48 -32.25 -35.53
N LYS A 3 16.68 -31.19 -35.75
CA LYS A 3 17.17 -29.81 -35.55
C LYS A 3 17.48 -29.63 -34.07
N PRO A 4 18.63 -29.03 -33.69
CA PRO A 4 18.75 -28.49 -32.34
C PRO A 4 17.71 -27.37 -32.21
N LEU A 5 16.87 -27.43 -31.17
CA LEU A 5 16.18 -26.23 -30.72
C LEU A 5 17.26 -25.26 -30.26
N ASN A 6 17.35 -24.11 -30.93
CA ASN A 6 18.17 -23.01 -30.46
C ASN A 6 17.47 -22.41 -29.25
N GLU A 7 17.85 -22.84 -28.04
CA GLU A 7 17.41 -22.20 -26.79
C GLU A 7 17.96 -20.78 -26.78
N ALA A 8 17.17 -19.86 -27.33
CA ALA A 8 17.41 -18.44 -27.19
C ALA A 8 17.29 -18.11 -25.70
N THR A 9 18.44 -17.94 -25.04
CA THR A 9 18.51 -17.42 -23.67
C THR A 9 17.64 -16.17 -23.62
N PRO A 10 16.57 -16.12 -22.79
CA PRO A 10 15.67 -14.99 -22.79
C PRO A 10 16.45 -13.74 -22.42
N SER A 11 16.57 -12.80 -23.35
CA SER A 11 17.18 -11.52 -23.07
C SER A 11 16.35 -10.81 -22.01
N SER A 12 17.00 -10.34 -20.95
CA SER A 12 16.38 -9.63 -19.82
C SER A 12 16.66 -8.12 -19.95
N PRO A 13 16.04 -7.41 -20.92
CA PRO A 13 16.36 -6.02 -21.20
C PRO A 13 16.22 -5.17 -19.95
N THR A 14 17.31 -4.51 -19.59
CA THR A 14 17.44 -3.79 -18.33
C THR A 14 17.88 -2.37 -18.62
N ILE A 15 17.00 -1.40 -18.36
CA ILE A 15 17.28 0.02 -18.58
C ILE A 15 17.88 0.59 -17.29
N THR A 16 19.14 1.01 -17.34
CA THR A 16 19.85 1.56 -16.16
C THR A 16 20.28 3.00 -16.38
N HIS A 17 20.33 3.79 -15.30
CA HIS A 17 20.96 5.12 -15.29
C HIS A 17 20.49 6.06 -16.42
N SER A 18 19.23 5.91 -16.84
CA SER A 18 18.66 6.57 -18.02
C SER A 18 17.58 7.58 -17.65
N THR A 19 17.39 8.60 -18.49
CA THR A 19 16.23 9.50 -18.42
C THR A 19 15.28 9.16 -19.57
N ILE A 20 14.11 8.63 -19.23
CA ILE A 20 13.06 8.28 -20.19
C ILE A 20 11.97 9.34 -20.08
N THR A 21 11.57 9.94 -21.19
CA THR A 21 10.47 10.92 -21.23
C THR A 21 9.42 10.53 -22.25
N LYS A 22 8.14 10.80 -21.97
CA LYS A 22 7.01 10.70 -22.92
C LYS A 22 6.94 9.36 -23.69
N THR A 23 7.27 8.26 -23.03
CA THR A 23 7.41 6.93 -23.65
C THR A 23 6.35 5.98 -23.13
N THR A 24 5.94 5.00 -23.94
CA THR A 24 5.07 3.89 -23.51
C THR A 24 5.79 2.58 -23.73
N PHE A 25 5.99 1.80 -22.66
CA PHE A 25 6.47 0.43 -22.73
C PHE A 25 5.30 -0.56 -22.68
N THR A 26 5.28 -1.48 -23.63
CA THR A 26 4.32 -2.60 -23.72
C THR A 26 5.07 -3.91 -23.92
N ASN A 27 4.39 -5.03 -23.72
CA ASN A 27 4.91 -6.39 -23.96
C ASN A 27 6.20 -6.76 -23.20
N LEU A 28 6.53 -6.00 -22.15
CA LEU A 28 7.68 -6.30 -21.30
C LEU A 28 7.49 -7.63 -20.55
N THR A 29 8.58 -8.37 -20.39
CA THR A 29 8.62 -9.65 -19.66
C THR A 29 8.84 -9.41 -18.16
N PRO A 30 8.76 -10.45 -17.29
CA PRO A 30 9.10 -10.30 -15.88
C PRO A 30 10.62 -10.28 -15.62
N ALA A 31 11.43 -10.64 -16.60
CA ALA A 31 12.88 -10.52 -16.54
C ALA A 31 13.34 -9.07 -16.79
N ASP A 32 12.48 -8.26 -17.39
CA ASP A 32 12.76 -6.86 -17.74
C ASP A 32 12.81 -6.00 -16.48
N SER A 33 13.74 -5.04 -16.44
CA SER A 33 13.90 -4.19 -15.27
C SER A 33 14.30 -2.77 -15.61
N ILE A 34 13.93 -1.82 -14.74
CA ILE A 34 14.33 -0.42 -14.84
C ILE A 34 14.96 0.00 -13.52
N PHE A 35 16.24 0.38 -13.57
CA PHE A 35 17.06 0.57 -12.39
C PHE A 35 17.76 1.94 -12.39
N ARG A 36 17.70 2.66 -11.26
CA ARG A 36 18.39 3.97 -11.10
C ARG A 36 18.10 4.97 -12.23
N SER A 37 16.87 4.95 -12.74
CA SER A 37 16.48 5.76 -13.91
C SER A 37 15.43 6.80 -13.51
N THR A 38 15.34 7.87 -14.30
CA THR A 38 14.28 8.88 -14.19
C THR A 38 13.26 8.62 -15.30
N LEU A 39 11.98 8.52 -14.94
CA LEU A 39 10.87 8.34 -15.87
C LEU A 39 9.94 9.53 -15.73
N GLU A 40 9.66 10.20 -16.84
CA GLU A 40 8.76 11.36 -16.89
C GLU A 40 7.68 11.12 -17.94
N ASN A 41 6.42 11.39 -17.60
CA ASN A 41 5.28 11.24 -18.52
C ASN A 41 5.25 9.86 -19.21
N THR A 42 5.63 8.80 -18.49
CA THR A 42 5.91 7.48 -19.06
C THR A 42 4.86 6.46 -18.60
N SER A 43 4.36 5.66 -19.54
CA SER A 43 3.44 4.55 -19.27
C SER A 43 4.17 3.21 -19.37
N ILE A 44 3.93 2.32 -18.41
CA ILE A 44 4.39 0.94 -18.43
C ILE A 44 3.17 0.06 -18.25
N THR A 45 2.81 -0.66 -19.30
CA THR A 45 1.63 -1.51 -19.33
C THR A 45 2.00 -2.92 -19.74
N ARG A 46 1.60 -3.90 -18.93
CA ARG A 46 1.79 -5.32 -19.21
C ARG A 46 0.47 -6.07 -19.13
N THR A 47 0.27 -7.01 -20.05
CA THR A 47 -0.89 -7.90 -20.06
C THR A 47 -0.93 -8.83 -18.85
N SER A 48 -2.15 -9.17 -18.40
CA SER A 48 -2.44 -9.59 -17.02
C SER A 48 -2.14 -11.05 -16.68
N GLU A 49 -1.56 -11.83 -17.60
CA GLU A 49 -1.56 -13.30 -17.55
C GLU A 49 -0.42 -13.92 -16.72
N ALA A 50 0.49 -13.12 -16.17
CA ALA A 50 1.65 -13.61 -15.42
C ALA A 50 1.64 -13.22 -13.93
N THR A 51 2.03 -14.17 -13.08
CA THR A 51 2.17 -13.99 -11.61
C THR A 51 3.34 -13.08 -11.22
N SER A 52 4.29 -12.87 -12.13
CA SER A 52 5.51 -12.08 -11.97
C SER A 52 5.44 -10.77 -12.75
N SER A 53 5.90 -9.67 -12.16
CA SER A 53 5.86 -8.31 -12.71
C SER A 53 7.23 -7.75 -13.10
N ILE A 54 7.27 -6.75 -13.98
CA ILE A 54 8.46 -5.92 -14.26
C ILE A 54 9.01 -5.32 -12.96
N SER A 55 10.34 -5.21 -12.83
CA SER A 55 10.97 -4.69 -11.61
C SER A 55 11.54 -3.28 -11.80
N ILE A 56 10.92 -2.30 -11.13
CA ILE A 56 11.36 -0.90 -11.13
C ILE A 56 12.04 -0.61 -9.79
N LYS A 57 13.33 -0.27 -9.80
CA LYS A 57 14.19 -0.25 -8.60
C LYS A 57 15.06 1.00 -8.54
N ARG A 58 15.07 1.69 -7.38
CA ARG A 58 15.93 2.87 -7.14
C ARG A 58 15.69 4.03 -8.13
N SER A 59 14.48 4.15 -8.67
CA SER A 59 14.15 5.07 -9.78
C SER A 59 13.30 6.26 -9.31
N LYS A 60 13.28 7.34 -10.08
CA LYS A 60 12.41 8.51 -9.89
C LYS A 60 11.32 8.50 -10.96
N LEU A 61 10.07 8.60 -10.57
CA LEU A 61 8.93 8.56 -11.48
C LEU A 61 8.08 9.83 -11.28
N HIS A 62 7.93 10.60 -12.35
CA HIS A 62 7.13 11.81 -12.38
C HIS A 62 6.02 11.69 -13.42
N THR A 63 4.76 11.87 -13.01
CA THR A 63 3.59 11.83 -13.92
C THR A 63 3.55 10.53 -14.75
N CYS A 64 3.85 9.39 -14.11
CA CYS A 64 3.91 8.08 -14.75
C CYS A 64 2.66 7.24 -14.49
N THR A 65 2.41 6.23 -15.32
CA THR A 65 1.38 5.20 -15.07
C THR A 65 2.00 3.81 -15.16
N LEU A 66 1.95 3.04 -14.08
CA LEU A 66 2.50 1.70 -13.98
C LEU A 66 1.38 0.68 -13.73
N THR A 67 1.17 -0.21 -14.69
CA THR A 67 0.22 -1.32 -14.58
C THR A 67 0.97 -2.65 -14.47
N ASN A 68 0.55 -3.55 -13.58
CA ASN A 68 1.12 -4.90 -13.43
C ASN A 68 2.66 -4.91 -13.20
N SER A 69 3.17 -3.89 -12.50
CA SER A 69 4.60 -3.60 -12.33
C SER A 69 4.96 -3.43 -10.84
N SER A 70 6.10 -3.95 -10.38
CA SER A 70 6.54 -3.81 -8.99
C SER A 70 7.59 -2.70 -8.82
N ALA A 71 7.49 -1.92 -7.73
CA ALA A 71 8.36 -0.79 -7.45
C ALA A 71 9.10 -0.91 -6.10
N ARG A 72 10.41 -0.73 -6.06
CA ARG A 72 11.25 -0.82 -4.84
C ARG A 72 12.24 0.34 -4.70
N ARG A 73 12.33 0.96 -3.51
CA ARG A 73 13.26 2.09 -3.20
C ARG A 73 13.13 3.26 -4.18
N SER A 74 11.91 3.63 -4.59
CA SER A 74 11.66 4.58 -5.68
C SER A 74 10.81 5.76 -5.22
N THR A 75 11.09 6.96 -5.76
CA THR A 75 10.30 8.17 -5.51
C THR A 75 9.25 8.31 -6.60
N LEU A 76 8.00 8.52 -6.21
CA LEU A 76 6.83 8.66 -7.08
C LEU A 76 6.20 10.04 -6.85
N THR A 77 6.02 10.80 -7.92
CA THR A 77 5.33 12.10 -7.90
C THR A 77 4.27 12.10 -8.99
N LYS A 78 3.02 12.47 -8.66
CA LYS A 78 1.89 12.52 -9.61
C LYS A 78 1.70 11.21 -10.39
N THR A 79 2.05 10.08 -9.79
CA THR A 79 2.21 8.79 -10.47
C THR A 79 1.09 7.84 -10.07
N THR A 80 0.61 7.05 -11.03
CA THR A 80 -0.46 6.07 -10.84
C THR A 80 0.12 4.66 -10.87
N LEU A 81 -0.16 3.88 -9.83
CA LEU A 81 0.16 2.46 -9.70
C LEU A 81 -1.12 1.64 -9.73
N ILE A 82 -1.23 0.66 -10.63
CA ILE A 82 -2.40 -0.20 -10.80
C ILE A 82 -1.96 -1.67 -10.78
N ASN A 83 -2.68 -2.51 -10.04
CA ASN A 83 -2.49 -3.97 -9.97
C ASN A 83 -1.04 -4.35 -9.61
N VAL A 84 -0.47 -3.74 -8.57
CA VAL A 84 0.95 -3.90 -8.21
C VAL A 84 1.15 -5.09 -7.27
N PRO A 85 1.91 -6.14 -7.66
CA PRO A 85 2.13 -7.30 -6.79
C PRO A 85 3.00 -6.97 -5.56
N ALA A 86 4.01 -6.11 -5.72
CA ALA A 86 4.88 -5.68 -4.63
C ALA A 86 5.35 -4.21 -4.79
N ALA A 87 5.19 -3.45 -3.72
CA ALA A 87 5.63 -2.08 -3.59
C ALA A 87 6.38 -1.92 -2.25
N ARG A 88 7.66 -1.51 -2.27
CA ARG A 88 8.47 -1.45 -1.05
C ARG A 88 9.41 -0.26 -0.99
N SER A 89 9.46 0.44 0.14
CA SER A 89 10.32 1.62 0.31
C SER A 89 10.04 2.65 -0.78
N LEU A 90 8.78 2.98 -0.97
CA LEU A 90 8.38 4.06 -1.85
C LEU A 90 8.31 5.35 -1.05
N ASP A 91 8.64 6.46 -1.71
CA ASP A 91 8.30 7.81 -1.28
C ASP A 91 7.33 8.35 -2.32
N ALA A 92 6.03 8.37 -1.99
CA ALA A 92 4.96 8.66 -2.93
C ALA A 92 4.22 9.95 -2.56
N THR A 93 4.24 10.94 -3.44
CA THR A 93 3.56 12.24 -3.29
C THR A 93 2.59 12.48 -4.45
N ASP A 94 1.43 13.07 -4.20
CA ASP A 94 0.36 13.36 -5.18
C ASP A 94 -0.04 12.14 -6.05
N SER A 95 0.06 10.93 -5.52
CA SER A 95 0.05 9.68 -6.30
C SER A 95 -1.19 8.82 -6.02
N SER A 96 -1.52 7.93 -6.96
CA SER A 96 -2.63 6.98 -6.84
C SER A 96 -2.11 5.55 -6.82
N LEU A 97 -2.54 4.73 -5.86
CA LEU A 97 -2.06 3.38 -5.61
C LEU A 97 -3.24 2.42 -5.45
N SER A 98 -3.66 1.76 -6.54
CA SER A 98 -4.82 0.83 -6.53
C SER A 98 -4.40 -0.64 -6.72
N ASN A 99 -5.12 -1.54 -6.05
CA ASN A 99 -4.90 -2.99 -6.09
C ASN A 99 -3.43 -3.37 -5.80
N VAL A 100 -2.87 -2.79 -4.72
CA VAL A 100 -1.47 -3.02 -4.34
C VAL A 100 -1.39 -4.15 -3.31
N ARG A 101 -1.13 -5.37 -3.79
CA ARG A 101 -1.16 -6.61 -2.97
C ARG A 101 -0.24 -6.57 -1.76
N ARG A 102 0.91 -5.88 -1.84
CA ARG A 102 1.90 -5.74 -0.75
C ARG A 102 2.62 -4.40 -0.82
N LEU A 103 2.18 -3.40 -0.04
CA LEU A 103 2.80 -2.08 0.09
C LEU A 103 3.52 -1.96 1.44
N ARG A 104 4.85 -1.74 1.47
CA ARG A 104 5.62 -1.83 2.73
C ARG A 104 6.79 -0.86 2.90
N ARG A 105 7.07 -0.44 4.15
CA ARG A 105 8.21 0.45 4.49
C ARG A 105 8.21 1.75 3.67
N SER A 106 7.03 2.28 3.33
CA SER A 106 6.87 3.42 2.41
C SER A 106 6.36 4.68 3.13
N GLU A 107 6.67 5.84 2.57
CA GLU A 107 6.01 7.10 2.88
C GLU A 107 5.02 7.46 1.76
N ILE A 108 3.84 7.92 2.14
CA ILE A 108 2.73 8.20 1.24
C ILE A 108 2.12 9.54 1.68
N ARG A 109 2.10 10.54 0.79
CA ARG A 109 1.74 11.93 1.10
C ARG A 109 0.78 12.45 0.03
N ALA A 110 -0.26 13.20 0.40
CA ALA A 110 -1.21 13.80 -0.55
C ALA A 110 -1.77 12.81 -1.60
N SER A 111 -1.94 11.54 -1.23
CA SER A 111 -2.12 10.42 -2.17
C SER A 111 -3.39 9.63 -1.91
N THR A 112 -3.80 8.79 -2.86
CA THR A 112 -4.89 7.82 -2.69
C THR A 112 -4.37 6.39 -2.71
N VAL A 113 -4.82 5.57 -1.76
CA VAL A 113 -4.58 4.12 -1.73
C VAL A 113 -5.93 3.39 -1.75
N SER A 114 -6.11 2.45 -2.67
CA SER A 114 -7.30 1.58 -2.70
C SER A 114 -6.94 0.10 -2.84
N ASP A 115 -7.78 -0.77 -2.28
CA ASP A 115 -7.75 -2.22 -2.53
C ASP A 115 -6.38 -2.86 -2.22
N GLY A 116 -5.68 -2.38 -1.18
CA GLY A 116 -4.26 -2.68 -0.96
C GLY A 116 -3.92 -3.12 0.47
N ALA A 117 -2.75 -3.76 0.63
CA ALA A 117 -2.23 -4.17 1.93
C ALA A 117 -1.00 -3.35 2.34
N VAL A 118 -1.20 -2.34 3.19
CA VAL A 118 -0.19 -1.39 3.67
C VAL A 118 0.41 -1.87 4.99
N ARG A 119 1.73 -2.12 5.05
CA ARG A 119 2.41 -2.59 6.28
C ARG A 119 3.70 -1.83 6.60
N ARG A 120 3.88 -1.39 7.85
CA ARG A 120 5.10 -0.67 8.30
C ARG A 120 5.37 0.61 7.48
N SER A 121 4.33 1.40 7.20
CA SER A 121 4.40 2.60 6.35
C SER A 121 3.87 3.83 7.08
N THR A 122 4.20 5.02 6.57
CA THR A 122 3.65 6.31 7.01
C THR A 122 2.73 6.87 5.93
N VAL A 123 1.53 7.31 6.29
CA VAL A 123 0.53 7.84 5.35
C VAL A 123 0.03 9.19 5.86
N VAL A 124 0.15 10.26 5.07
CA VAL A 124 -0.10 11.65 5.50
C VAL A 124 -0.98 12.39 4.50
N HIS A 125 -1.96 13.18 4.96
CA HIS A 125 -2.85 14.00 4.11
C HIS A 125 -3.47 13.22 2.93
N SER A 126 -3.90 11.99 3.17
CA SER A 126 -4.19 11.01 2.10
C SER A 126 -5.59 10.39 2.26
N THR A 127 -6.06 9.69 1.23
CA THR A 127 -7.29 8.89 1.28
C THR A 127 -6.97 7.41 1.13
N VAL A 128 -7.55 6.56 1.98
CA VAL A 128 -7.32 5.11 2.02
C VAL A 128 -8.66 4.37 2.04
N LYS A 129 -8.90 3.51 1.04
CA LYS A 129 -10.17 2.77 0.86
C LYS A 129 -9.94 1.28 0.70
N HIS A 130 -10.87 0.44 1.14
CA HIS A 130 -10.87 -1.02 0.89
C HIS A 130 -9.56 -1.74 1.25
N SER A 131 -8.83 -1.25 2.25
CA SER A 131 -7.42 -1.60 2.47
C SER A 131 -7.14 -2.26 3.81
N LEU A 132 -6.07 -3.06 3.86
CA LEU A 132 -5.54 -3.70 5.06
C LEU A 132 -4.29 -2.94 5.54
N ILE A 133 -4.38 -2.25 6.68
CA ILE A 133 -3.30 -1.43 7.26
C ILE A 133 -2.73 -2.11 8.50
N ARG A 134 -1.42 -2.37 8.59
CA ARG A 134 -0.79 -3.03 9.76
C ARG A 134 0.57 -2.45 10.17
N ARG A 135 0.79 -2.19 11.47
CA ARG A 135 2.08 -1.66 11.99
C ARG A 135 2.47 -0.31 11.35
N SER A 136 1.53 0.56 11.04
CA SER A 136 1.71 1.80 10.24
C SER A 136 1.32 3.06 11.03
N LYS A 137 1.82 4.23 10.61
CA LYS A 137 1.42 5.55 11.14
C LYS A 137 0.56 6.27 10.10
N LEU A 138 -0.54 6.89 10.52
CA LEU A 138 -1.46 7.63 9.65
C LEU A 138 -1.80 8.98 10.27
N ASP A 139 -1.71 10.03 9.48
CA ASP A 139 -1.80 11.42 9.91
C ASP A 139 -2.63 12.24 8.91
N HIS A 140 -3.71 12.89 9.36
CA HIS A 140 -4.66 13.59 8.49
C HIS A 140 -5.19 12.72 7.33
N VAL A 141 -5.57 11.47 7.61
CA VAL A 141 -6.02 10.49 6.58
C VAL A 141 -7.53 10.25 6.63
N ALA A 142 -8.17 10.26 5.46
CA ALA A 142 -9.54 9.77 5.29
C ALA A 142 -9.53 8.25 5.03
N LEU A 143 -10.02 7.47 6.00
CA LEU A 143 -10.12 6.00 5.97
C LEU A 143 -11.57 5.56 5.72
N PHE A 144 -11.79 4.72 4.71
CA PHE A 144 -13.11 4.16 4.38
C PHE A 144 -13.04 2.64 4.17
N GLN A 145 -14.02 1.89 4.69
CA GLN A 145 -14.20 0.44 4.47
C GLN A 145 -12.89 -0.38 4.56
N SER A 146 -12.09 -0.12 5.61
CA SER A 146 -10.71 -0.62 5.74
C SER A 146 -10.47 -1.31 7.09
N ARG A 147 -9.46 -2.19 7.18
CA ARG A 147 -9.06 -2.88 8.41
C ARG A 147 -7.70 -2.37 8.89
N VAL A 148 -7.63 -1.85 10.11
CA VAL A 148 -6.41 -1.25 10.69
C VAL A 148 -5.97 -2.08 11.91
N LYS A 149 -4.76 -2.68 11.89
CA LYS A 149 -4.24 -3.54 12.99
C LYS A 149 -2.87 -3.06 13.51
N ARG A 150 -2.74 -2.77 14.81
CA ARG A 150 -1.50 -2.32 15.46
C ARG A 150 -0.91 -1.06 14.81
N ALA A 151 -1.70 -0.01 14.62
CA ALA A 151 -1.28 1.24 13.98
C ALA A 151 -1.30 2.44 14.95
N GLU A 152 -0.87 3.61 14.47
CA GLU A 152 -1.08 4.92 15.10
C GLU A 152 -1.91 5.79 14.15
N LEU A 153 -2.97 6.44 14.63
CA LEU A 153 -3.80 7.39 13.87
C LEU A 153 -3.78 8.78 14.53
N THR A 154 -3.59 9.84 13.74
CA THR A 154 -3.64 11.25 14.19
C THR A 154 -4.47 12.07 13.21
N ASP A 155 -5.42 12.86 13.71
CA ASP A 155 -6.26 13.78 12.92
C ASP A 155 -6.99 13.16 11.71
N CYS A 156 -7.32 11.86 11.80
CA CYS A 156 -7.92 11.07 10.75
C CYS A 156 -9.46 11.04 10.83
N GLU A 157 -10.08 10.98 9.66
CA GLU A 157 -11.51 10.70 9.51
C GLU A 157 -11.69 9.23 9.11
N VAL A 158 -12.22 8.41 10.01
CA VAL A 158 -12.35 6.96 9.87
C VAL A 158 -13.81 6.60 9.71
N SER A 159 -14.15 5.81 8.69
CA SER A 159 -15.54 5.46 8.38
C SER A 159 -15.66 4.01 7.90
N GLU A 160 -16.61 3.26 8.46
CA GLU A 160 -16.87 1.85 8.11
C GLU A 160 -15.66 0.93 8.27
N CYS A 161 -14.80 1.22 9.25
CA CYS A 161 -13.52 0.52 9.45
C CYS A 161 -13.52 -0.42 10.67
N VAL A 162 -12.66 -1.44 10.61
CA VAL A 162 -12.38 -2.38 11.71
C VAL A 162 -10.97 -2.09 12.26
N VAL A 163 -10.88 -1.63 13.52
CA VAL A 163 -9.65 -1.10 14.12
C VAL A 163 -9.23 -1.93 15.35
N ILE A 164 -8.02 -2.54 15.32
CA ILE A 164 -7.58 -3.55 16.30
C ILE A 164 -6.15 -3.29 16.78
N GLY A 165 -5.98 -3.03 18.08
CA GLY A 165 -4.69 -2.82 18.74
C GLY A 165 -3.99 -1.52 18.33
N THR A 166 -4.77 -0.53 17.87
CA THR A 166 -4.32 0.72 17.27
C THR A 166 -4.52 1.87 18.27
N GLU A 167 -3.53 2.76 18.38
CA GLU A 167 -3.61 4.00 19.14
C GLU A 167 -4.12 5.14 18.26
N PHE A 168 -4.90 6.07 18.82
CA PHE A 168 -5.50 7.15 18.03
C PHE A 168 -5.78 8.42 18.85
N LYS A 169 -5.63 9.60 18.21
CA LYS A 169 -5.83 10.95 18.80
C LYS A 169 -6.41 11.92 17.76
N GLY A 170 -7.28 12.85 18.15
CA GLY A 170 -7.88 13.83 17.23
C GLY A 170 -8.82 13.20 16.18
N MET A 171 -9.61 12.21 16.56
CA MET A 171 -10.27 11.32 15.58
C MET A 171 -11.72 11.69 15.29
N ARG A 172 -12.13 11.58 14.02
CA ARG A 172 -13.55 11.51 13.63
C ARG A 172 -13.93 10.10 13.20
N LEU A 173 -14.66 9.37 14.04
CA LEU A 173 -14.94 7.94 13.86
C LEU A 173 -16.39 7.68 13.45
N ARG A 174 -16.63 6.92 12.37
CA ARG A 174 -17.97 6.55 11.86
C ARG A 174 -18.16 5.06 11.60
N SER A 175 -19.35 4.52 11.88
CA SER A 175 -19.80 3.16 11.55
C SER A 175 -18.77 2.06 11.86
N GLY A 176 -18.17 2.07 13.05
CA GLY A 176 -16.90 1.38 13.32
C GLY A 176 -16.90 0.24 14.35
N VAL A 177 -15.85 -0.58 14.30
CA VAL A 177 -15.54 -1.64 15.29
C VAL A 177 -14.12 -1.46 15.83
N TRP A 178 -13.95 -1.57 17.16
CA TRP A 178 -12.71 -1.16 17.85
C TRP A 178 -12.34 -2.08 19.03
N LYS A 179 -11.06 -2.49 19.15
CA LYS A 179 -10.47 -3.18 20.33
C LYS A 179 -8.98 -2.88 20.44
N ASN A 180 -8.40 -2.34 21.51
CA ASN A 180 -8.94 -1.93 22.81
C ASN A 180 -8.78 -0.41 22.96
N GLY A 181 -9.86 0.35 22.70
CA GLY A 181 -9.77 1.81 22.55
C GLY A 181 -11.01 2.67 22.84
N ARG A 182 -12.29 2.30 22.69
CA ARG A 182 -13.00 1.06 22.25
C ARG A 182 -14.07 1.52 21.21
N LEU A 183 -15.21 0.87 20.87
CA LEU A 183 -16.00 -0.19 21.49
C LEU A 183 -16.69 -1.16 20.48
N VAL A 184 -16.07 -2.32 20.23
CA VAL A 184 -16.65 -3.68 20.01
C VAL A 184 -17.75 -4.01 18.97
N GLY A 185 -18.40 -3.06 18.30
CA GLY A 185 -19.47 -3.29 17.30
C GLY A 185 -19.99 -1.93 16.82
N ARG A 186 -20.26 -1.61 15.54
CA ARG A 186 -20.80 -2.34 14.38
C ARG A 186 -20.29 -1.66 13.08
N VAL A 187 -20.31 -2.34 11.93
CA VAL A 187 -20.13 -1.71 10.60
C VAL A 187 -21.39 -1.84 9.74
N GLY A 188 -21.67 -0.83 8.90
CA GLY A 188 -22.69 -0.88 7.84
C GLY A 188 -24.03 -0.24 8.20
N GLU A 189 -24.52 0.64 7.30
CA GLU A 189 -25.72 1.50 7.41
C GLU A 189 -25.82 2.21 8.78
N GLY A 190 -24.88 3.15 8.97
CA GLY A 190 -24.61 3.83 10.24
C GLY A 190 -25.84 4.42 10.94
N GLU A 191 -25.79 4.59 12.25
CA GLU A 191 -24.79 5.43 12.89
C GLU A 191 -23.95 4.72 13.98
N VAL A 192 -22.62 4.82 13.87
CA VAL A 192 -21.66 4.79 14.99
C VAL A 192 -20.77 6.01 14.79
N VAL A 193 -20.33 6.66 15.86
CA VAL A 193 -20.07 8.11 15.96
C VAL A 193 -19.35 8.32 17.32
N PHE A 194 -18.49 9.31 17.56
CA PHE A 194 -17.91 10.36 16.72
C PHE A 194 -16.75 11.08 17.43
N GLU A 195 -15.91 11.76 16.65
CA GLU A 195 -15.24 13.06 16.96
C GLU A 195 -14.35 13.11 18.24
N GLU A 196 -13.36 13.99 18.40
CA GLU A 196 -13.20 15.39 17.99
C GLU A 196 -11.83 15.68 17.35
N LEU A 197 -11.85 16.54 16.31
CA LEU A 197 -10.72 17.40 15.95
C LEU A 197 -10.97 18.77 16.62
N ASP A 198 -10.62 18.86 17.90
CA ASP A 198 -10.59 20.05 18.77
C ASP A 198 -11.55 21.24 18.44
N LYS A 199 -12.74 21.20 19.07
CA LYS A 199 -13.53 22.38 19.46
C LYS A 199 -14.06 23.29 18.34
N SER A 200 -14.91 22.74 17.47
CA SER A 200 -15.88 23.54 16.70
C SER A 200 -17.30 22.95 16.77
N LYS A 201 -18.04 23.39 17.80
CA LYS A 201 -19.52 23.32 17.96
C LYS A 201 -20.17 21.94 18.21
N LYS A 202 -20.47 21.68 19.49
CA LYS A 202 -21.61 20.88 20.00
C LYS A 202 -21.98 19.61 19.19
N GLY A 203 -21.16 18.58 19.27
CA GLY A 203 -21.64 17.21 19.09
C GLY A 203 -22.40 16.75 20.34
N ASN A 204 -23.68 16.38 20.21
CA ASN A 204 -24.37 15.63 21.27
C ASN A 204 -23.76 14.21 21.30
N ALA A 205 -23.11 13.85 22.41
CA ALA A 205 -22.56 12.53 22.59
C ALA A 205 -23.66 11.47 22.64
N PHE A 206 -23.49 10.35 21.94
CA PHE A 206 -24.41 9.22 22.05
C PHE A 206 -23.99 8.29 23.21
N ALA A 207 -24.90 8.06 24.14
CA ALA A 207 -24.73 7.07 25.20
C ALA A 207 -25.10 5.67 24.67
N PRO A 208 -24.29 4.62 24.92
CA PRO A 208 -24.61 3.26 24.46
C PRO A 208 -25.52 2.55 25.47
N ASP A 209 -26.69 2.06 25.04
CA ASP A 209 -27.58 1.25 25.89
C ASP A 209 -27.73 -0.21 25.41
N GLU A 210 -27.29 -1.10 26.29
CA GLU A 210 -27.40 -2.58 26.44
C GLU A 210 -27.48 -3.58 25.26
N LYS A 211 -27.62 -3.22 23.97
CA LYS A 211 -27.68 -4.22 22.86
C LYS A 211 -26.81 -3.89 21.64
N VAL A 212 -25.49 -3.89 21.83
CA VAL A 212 -24.51 -3.73 20.74
C VAL A 212 -24.03 -5.08 20.21
N GLU A 213 -24.56 -5.50 19.05
CA GLU A 213 -23.83 -6.38 18.14
C GLU A 213 -24.36 -6.30 16.70
N ARG A 214 -23.49 -5.95 15.74
CA ARG A 214 -23.47 -6.59 14.42
C ARG A 214 -22.19 -6.26 13.65
N LEU A 215 -21.42 -7.31 13.40
CA LEU A 215 -20.38 -7.36 12.38
C LEU A 215 -21.09 -7.84 11.09
N ASP A 216 -20.66 -7.48 9.87
CA ASP A 216 -19.41 -8.04 9.37
C ASP A 216 -18.77 -7.27 8.22
N TYR A 217 -17.44 -7.15 8.24
CA TYR A 217 -16.59 -6.98 7.05
C TYR A 217 -15.58 -8.12 6.91
N LYS A 218 -15.93 -9.28 7.49
CA LYS A 218 -15.13 -10.49 7.69
C LYS A 218 -14.30 -10.54 9.00
N VAL A 219 -14.99 -10.73 10.12
CA VAL A 219 -14.73 -11.80 11.11
C VAL A 219 -14.32 -13.08 10.35
N LEU A 220 -15.04 -13.37 9.27
CA LEU A 220 -14.85 -14.37 8.22
C LEU A 220 -13.47 -14.34 7.45
N GLN A 221 -12.37 -13.83 8.01
CA GLN A 221 -11.01 -14.04 7.46
C GLN A 221 -9.86 -13.92 8.48
N GLU A 222 -10.10 -14.29 9.73
CA GLU A 222 -9.50 -15.54 10.21
C GLU A 222 -10.66 -16.55 10.06
N GLU A 223 -10.58 -17.53 9.18
CA GLU A 223 -9.99 -18.82 9.56
C GLU A 223 -8.53 -19.06 9.14
N SER A 224 -8.00 -18.40 8.09
CA SER A 224 -6.98 -19.10 7.28
C SER A 224 -5.67 -18.41 6.89
N GLU A 225 -5.39 -17.13 7.18
CA GLU A 225 -4.13 -16.48 6.73
C GLU A 225 -3.25 -15.93 7.85
N SER A 226 -2.82 -16.90 8.67
CA SER A 226 -1.52 -17.07 9.34
C SER A 226 -0.82 -15.85 9.98
N GLU A 227 -0.38 -16.07 11.23
CA GLU A 227 0.61 -15.23 11.90
C GLU A 227 2.04 -15.44 11.36
N GLU A 228 2.19 -15.49 10.04
CA GLU A 228 3.50 -15.38 9.39
C GLU A 228 4.05 -13.96 9.62
N ASP A 229 4.78 -13.81 10.72
CA ASP A 229 5.78 -12.76 10.83
C ASP A 229 6.88 -13.06 9.81
N ASP A 230 6.86 -12.22 8.77
CA ASP A 230 7.56 -12.40 7.50
C ASP A 230 9.09 -12.36 7.67
N ASP A 231 9.68 -13.55 7.83
CA ASP A 231 11.12 -13.79 7.99
C ASP A 231 11.94 -13.49 6.70
N SER A 232 11.27 -13.10 5.59
CA SER A 232 11.96 -12.66 4.38
C SER A 232 12.81 -11.39 4.60
N SER A 233 12.78 -10.74 5.77
CA SER A 233 13.72 -9.66 6.09
C SER A 233 15.18 -10.08 6.17
N VAL A 234 15.49 -11.33 6.55
CA VAL A 234 16.87 -11.75 6.81
C VAL A 234 17.67 -11.96 5.50
N ASN A 235 17.02 -12.49 4.47
CA ASN A 235 17.68 -12.77 3.18
C ASN A 235 17.85 -11.52 2.28
N ASP A 236 16.94 -10.54 2.39
CA ASP A 236 16.87 -9.37 1.49
C ASP A 236 17.94 -8.31 1.79
N GLU A 237 18.57 -8.35 2.97
CA GLU A 237 19.68 -7.46 3.36
C GLU A 237 21.06 -8.14 3.16
N LYS A 238 21.14 -9.47 3.32
CA LYS A 238 22.38 -10.25 3.09
C LYS A 238 22.83 -10.23 1.62
N ALA A 239 21.89 -10.08 0.68
CA ALA A 239 22.14 -9.99 -0.75
C ALA A 239 22.58 -8.59 -1.24
N GLU A 240 22.64 -7.57 -0.36
CA GLU A 240 23.02 -6.19 -0.72
C GLU A 240 24.18 -5.62 0.10
N LEU A 241 24.88 -6.44 0.88
CA LEU A 241 26.16 -6.03 1.46
C LEU A 241 27.18 -5.76 0.32
N PRO A 242 27.98 -4.68 0.39
CA PRO A 242 29.12 -4.54 -0.50
C PRO A 242 30.09 -5.72 -0.30
N PRO A 243 30.80 -6.17 -1.34
CA PRO A 243 31.85 -7.16 -1.15
C PRO A 243 32.86 -6.64 -0.11
N PRO A 244 33.40 -7.49 0.77
CA PRO A 244 34.36 -7.05 1.77
C PRO A 244 35.55 -6.39 1.10
N TYR A 245 35.90 -5.19 1.54
CA TYR A 245 37.11 -4.50 1.07
C TYR A 245 38.33 -5.34 1.45
N ALA A 246 39.01 -5.89 0.44
CA ALA A 246 40.36 -6.41 0.61
C ALA A 246 41.34 -5.22 0.70
N PRO A 247 42.35 -5.28 1.60
CA PRO A 247 43.45 -4.31 1.64
C PRO A 247 44.40 -4.48 0.44
#